data_AF-A0A9P7J6L4-F1
#
_entry.id   AF-A0A9P7J6L4-F1
#
_cell.length_a   1.000
_cell.length_b   1.000
_cell.length_c   1.000
_cell.angle_alpha   90.00
_cell.angle_beta   90.00
_cell.angle_gamma   90.00
#
_symmetry.space_group_name_H-M   'P 1'
#
loop_
_entity.id
_entity.type
_entity.pdbx_description
1 polymer ?
#
loop_
_entity_poly.entity_id
_entity_poly.type
_entity_poly.pdbx_seq_one_letter_code
_entity_poly.pdbx_strand_id
1 'polypeptide(L)'
;MQKFHNDLGGSKAGSKPKTSHILKLWEMYLKMHYGKIKDAVKKEQEELKNVPSTGPAKKTTLNIVKQHIKQAFNNKSEEVKAEVLAAVETMKETKCAEIEAVKNQCHDINKDVALRYISKIATILTQFFKELHEMTDWVFTVLMGGPHPDMGRVLDVSSFHVGTTKLGNWFSQAYPHFSQNVMVPYTQFIECVFSEAATLLRGKDLLPGSTMSSTLAITP
;
A
#
# COMPACT_ATOMS: atom_id res chain seq x y z
N MET A 1 -38.45 -20.59 2.18
CA MET A 1 -38.11 -21.22 0.89
C MET A 1 -37.86 -20.10 -0.12
N GLN A 2 -36.60 -19.74 -0.38
CA GLN A 2 -36.21 -19.00 -1.58
C GLN A 2 -34.72 -19.28 -1.81
N LYS A 3 -34.44 -20.22 -2.71
CA LYS A 3 -33.07 -20.58 -3.11
C LYS A 3 -32.63 -19.55 -4.14
N PHE A 4 -31.70 -18.69 -3.78
CA PHE A 4 -30.97 -17.90 -4.78
C PHE A 4 -29.99 -18.84 -5.50
N HIS A 5 -30.29 -19.13 -6.76
CA HIS A 5 -29.33 -19.66 -7.71
C HIS A 5 -28.29 -18.57 -7.99
N ASN A 6 -27.07 -18.77 -7.51
CA ASN A 6 -25.91 -18.08 -8.07
C ASN A 6 -25.37 -18.93 -9.21
N ASP A 7 -25.99 -18.75 -10.37
CA ASP A 7 -25.42 -19.12 -11.66
C ASP A 7 -24.62 -17.92 -12.17
N LEU A 8 -23.36 -17.82 -11.74
CA LEU A 8 -22.38 -16.95 -12.40
C LEU A 8 -21.45 -17.86 -13.17
N GLY A 9 -21.85 -18.04 -14.43
CA GLY A 9 -21.09 -18.70 -15.47
C GLY A 9 -19.65 -18.22 -15.52
N GLY A 10 -18.77 -19.19 -15.78
CA GLY A 10 -17.36 -18.96 -15.97
C GLY A 10 -17.11 -17.99 -17.13
N SER A 11 -16.69 -16.78 -16.80
CA SER A 11 -15.86 -15.97 -17.67
C SER A 11 -14.46 -15.93 -17.08
N LYS A 12 -13.49 -16.50 -17.83
CA LYS A 12 -12.07 -16.24 -17.61
C LYS A 12 -11.86 -14.74 -17.84
N ALA A 13 -12.04 -13.94 -16.80
CA ALA A 13 -11.70 -12.54 -16.80
C ALA A 13 -10.20 -12.42 -17.10
N GLY A 14 -9.86 -11.70 -18.18
CA GLY A 14 -8.51 -11.25 -18.44
C GLY A 14 -7.96 -10.63 -17.16
N SER A 15 -6.89 -11.23 -16.62
CA SER A 15 -6.24 -10.73 -15.42
C SER A 15 -5.82 -9.31 -15.72
N LYS A 16 -6.49 -8.33 -15.10
CA LYS A 16 -5.96 -6.97 -15.01
C LYS A 16 -4.50 -7.08 -14.55
N PRO A 17 -3.56 -6.30 -15.11
CA PRO A 17 -2.18 -6.34 -14.64
C PRO A 17 -2.19 -6.04 -13.14
N LYS A 18 -1.87 -7.05 -12.33
CA LYS A 18 -1.72 -6.87 -10.88
C LYS A 18 -0.62 -5.85 -10.70
N THR A 19 -0.90 -4.75 -10.02
CA THR A 19 0.07 -3.76 -9.61
C THR A 19 1.18 -4.48 -8.87
N SER A 20 2.28 -4.71 -9.57
CA SER A 20 3.35 -5.57 -9.06
C SER A 20 4.20 -4.72 -8.14
N HIS A 21 4.44 -5.16 -6.91
CA HIS A 21 5.48 -4.57 -6.06
C HIS A 21 6.87 -4.78 -6.70
N ILE A 22 7.84 -3.89 -6.49
CA ILE A 22 9.22 -4.08 -7.00
C ILE A 22 9.83 -5.27 -6.26
N LEU A 23 10.10 -6.36 -6.99
CA LEU A 23 10.60 -7.58 -6.36
C LEU A 23 11.99 -7.35 -5.78
N LYS A 24 12.25 -7.93 -4.60
CA LYS A 24 13.60 -7.99 -4.03
C LYS A 24 14.47 -8.91 -4.89
N LEU A 25 15.80 -8.77 -4.82
CA LEU A 25 16.74 -9.57 -5.63
C LEU A 25 16.47 -11.08 -5.59
N TRP A 26 16.28 -11.64 -4.39
CA TRP A 26 16.00 -13.07 -4.24
C TRP A 26 14.59 -13.46 -4.75
N GLU A 27 13.62 -12.55 -4.72
CA GLU A 27 12.27 -12.77 -5.28
C GLU A 27 12.31 -12.72 -6.80
N MET A 28 13.14 -11.82 -7.37
CA MET A 28 13.39 -11.76 -8.80
C MET A 28 14.14 -13.01 -9.28
N TYR A 29 15.19 -13.43 -8.56
CA TYR A 29 15.89 -14.69 -8.83
C TYR A 29 14.95 -15.90 -8.76
N LEU A 30 14.08 -15.97 -7.76
CA LEU A 30 13.05 -17.01 -7.68
C LEU A 30 12.12 -16.97 -8.90
N LYS A 31 11.68 -15.77 -9.33
CA LYS A 31 10.80 -15.61 -10.48
C LYS A 31 11.46 -16.05 -11.78
N MET A 32 12.74 -15.71 -11.98
CA MET A 32 13.50 -16.05 -13.20
C MET A 32 13.94 -17.52 -13.24
N HIS A 33 14.21 -18.13 -12.08
CA HIS A 33 14.79 -19.47 -11.99
C HIS A 33 13.92 -20.47 -11.21
N TYR A 34 12.61 -20.20 -11.10
CA TYR A 34 11.67 -21.03 -10.34
C TYR A 34 11.78 -22.51 -10.69
N GLY A 35 11.89 -22.83 -11.98
CA GLY A 35 12.03 -24.21 -12.46
C GLY A 35 13.25 -24.95 -11.92
N LYS A 36 14.36 -24.25 -11.65
CA LYS A 36 15.60 -24.86 -11.13
C LYS A 36 15.58 -25.06 -9.61
N ILE A 37 14.75 -24.31 -8.89
CA ILE A 37 14.71 -24.30 -7.42
C ILE A 37 13.58 -25.18 -6.87
N LYS A 38 12.51 -25.38 -7.67
CA LYS A 38 11.31 -26.12 -7.28
C LYS A 38 11.61 -27.54 -6.75
N ASP A 39 12.50 -28.27 -7.44
CA ASP A 39 12.79 -29.67 -7.09
C ASP A 39 13.63 -29.78 -5.81
N ALA A 40 14.58 -28.87 -5.62
CA ALA A 40 15.39 -28.80 -4.39
C ALA A 40 14.53 -28.45 -3.16
N VAL A 41 13.61 -27.49 -3.31
CA VAL A 41 12.67 -27.10 -2.24
C VAL A 41 11.70 -28.23 -1.91
N LYS A 42 11.20 -28.96 -2.92
CA LYS A 42 10.27 -30.07 -2.72
C LYS A 42 10.94 -31.23 -1.99
N LYS A 43 12.18 -31.56 -2.36
CA LYS A 43 12.98 -32.60 -1.72
C LYS A 43 13.19 -32.33 -0.24
N GLU A 44 13.60 -31.12 0.13
CA GLU A 44 13.84 -30.78 1.54
C GLU A 44 12.55 -30.67 2.36
N GLN A 45 11.43 -30.25 1.75
CA GLN A 45 10.12 -30.31 2.40
C GLN A 45 9.69 -31.74 2.72
N GLU A 46 10.03 -32.70 1.86
CA GLU A 46 9.78 -34.12 2.10
C GLU A 46 10.71 -34.67 3.19
N GLU A 47 11.98 -34.29 3.21
CA GLU A 47 12.94 -34.66 4.26
C GLU A 47 12.51 -34.12 5.64
N LEU A 48 12.02 -32.87 5.72
CA LEU A 48 11.53 -32.26 6.96
C LEU A 48 10.20 -32.85 7.47
N LYS A 49 9.40 -33.47 6.60
CA LYS A 49 8.19 -34.21 7.02
C LYS A 49 8.52 -35.55 7.70
N ASN A 50 9.69 -36.11 7.41
CA ASN A 50 10.12 -37.41 7.93
C ASN A 50 10.88 -37.33 9.26
N VAL A 51 11.16 -36.13 9.78
CA VAL A 51 11.81 -35.93 11.08
C VAL A 51 10.76 -35.93 12.21
N PRO A 52 10.88 -36.81 13.23
CA PRO A 52 9.98 -36.81 14.39
C PRO A 52 10.10 -35.48 15.15
N SER A 53 8.99 -34.75 15.23
CA SER A 53 8.94 -33.39 15.78
C SER A 53 9.08 -33.38 17.31
N THR A 54 10.28 -33.11 17.83
CA THR A 54 10.53 -32.79 19.25
C THR A 54 10.84 -31.29 19.42
N GLY A 55 9.90 -30.50 19.94
CA GLY A 55 10.14 -29.12 20.40
C GLY A 55 9.84 -28.00 19.39
N PRO A 56 9.73 -26.73 19.86
CA PRO A 56 8.73 -25.80 19.35
C PRO A 56 9.13 -25.08 18.06
N ALA A 57 8.07 -24.73 17.31
CA ALA A 57 8.03 -23.98 16.06
C ALA A 57 8.51 -24.74 14.82
N LYS A 58 7.56 -25.42 14.17
CA LYS A 58 7.61 -25.72 12.73
C LYS A 58 8.04 -24.45 12.00
N LYS A 59 9.29 -24.36 11.54
CA LYS A 59 9.69 -23.30 10.61
C LYS A 59 8.69 -23.34 9.47
N THR A 60 7.96 -22.24 9.27
CA THR A 60 6.98 -22.16 8.19
C THR A 60 7.69 -22.45 6.88
N THR A 61 7.06 -23.22 6.01
CA THR A 61 7.58 -23.62 4.70
C THR A 61 8.19 -22.45 3.92
N LEU A 62 7.62 -21.25 4.07
CA LEU A 62 8.12 -20.00 3.51
C LEU A 62 9.53 -19.61 3.97
N ASN A 63 9.88 -19.81 5.24
CA ASN A 63 11.19 -19.46 5.76
C ASN A 63 12.29 -20.39 5.22
N ILE A 64 11.98 -21.68 5.06
CA ILE A 64 12.87 -22.68 4.46
C ILE A 64 13.13 -22.32 2.99
N VAL A 65 12.05 -22.06 2.23
CA VAL A 65 12.12 -21.59 0.85
C VAL A 65 12.99 -20.35 0.72
N LYS A 66 12.77 -19.34 1.58
CA LYS A 66 13.53 -18.09 1.57
C LYS A 66 15.02 -18.29 1.87
N GLN A 67 15.37 -19.21 2.77
CA GLN A 67 16.77 -19.53 3.07
C GLN A 67 17.45 -20.21 1.88
N HIS A 68 16.80 -21.20 1.27
CA HIS A 68 17.32 -21.91 0.10
C HIS A 68 17.54 -21.00 -1.09
N ILE A 69 16.58 -20.12 -1.38
CA ILE A 69 16.69 -19.19 -2.50
C ILE A 69 17.87 -18.23 -2.27
N LYS A 70 18.04 -17.71 -1.05
CA LYS A 70 19.16 -16.83 -0.73
C LYS A 70 20.51 -17.53 -0.85
N GLN A 71 20.62 -18.75 -0.35
CA GLN A 71 21.85 -19.55 -0.47
C GLN A 71 22.13 -19.90 -1.93
N ALA A 72 21.13 -20.35 -2.67
CA ALA A 72 21.24 -20.63 -4.10
C ALA A 72 21.66 -19.39 -4.88
N PHE A 73 21.10 -18.22 -4.58
CA PHE A 73 21.47 -16.96 -5.22
C PHE A 73 22.91 -16.53 -4.90
N ASN A 74 23.31 -16.61 -3.63
CA ASN A 74 24.66 -16.22 -3.20
C ASN A 74 25.76 -17.09 -3.83
N ASN A 75 25.47 -18.38 -4.04
CA ASN A 75 26.40 -19.36 -4.60
C ASN A 75 26.42 -19.39 -6.15
N LYS A 76 25.62 -18.56 -6.83
CA LYS A 76 25.65 -18.47 -8.30
C LYS A 76 26.79 -17.59 -8.79
N SER A 77 27.12 -17.78 -10.08
CA SER A 77 28.12 -16.96 -10.75
C SER A 77 27.71 -15.50 -10.80
N GLU A 78 28.70 -14.62 -10.91
CA GLU A 78 28.48 -13.18 -10.98
C GLU A 78 27.64 -12.79 -12.22
N GLU A 79 27.68 -13.57 -13.31
CA GLU A 79 26.80 -13.33 -14.46
C GLU A 79 25.32 -13.44 -14.11
N VAL A 80 24.92 -14.45 -13.33
CA VAL A 80 23.51 -14.66 -12.94
C VAL A 80 23.06 -13.60 -11.94
N LYS A 81 23.96 -13.16 -11.04
CA LYS A 81 23.65 -12.06 -10.12
C LYS A 81 23.47 -10.75 -10.87
N ALA A 82 24.31 -10.48 -11.87
CA ALA A 82 24.21 -9.32 -12.73
C ALA A 82 22.91 -9.33 -13.55
N GLU A 83 22.52 -10.49 -14.09
CA GLU A 83 21.26 -10.66 -14.83
C GLU A 83 20.03 -10.33 -13.95
N VAL A 84 20.00 -10.85 -12.71
CA VAL A 84 18.92 -10.59 -11.76
C VAL A 84 18.90 -9.11 -11.32
N LEU A 85 20.08 -8.50 -11.11
CA LEU A 85 20.20 -7.07 -10.81
C LEU A 85 19.64 -6.22 -11.94
N ALA A 86 20.02 -6.51 -13.19
CA ALA A 86 19.51 -5.83 -14.38
C ALA A 86 17.99 -5.97 -14.48
N ALA A 87 17.43 -7.16 -14.25
CA ALA A 87 15.99 -7.38 -14.26
C ALA A 87 15.24 -6.60 -13.17
N VAL A 88 15.84 -6.46 -11.97
CA VAL A 88 15.29 -5.61 -10.91
C VAL A 88 15.33 -4.14 -11.32
N GLU A 89 16.42 -3.68 -11.94
CA GLU A 89 16.56 -2.28 -12.36
C GLU A 89 15.60 -1.93 -13.49
N THR A 90 15.48 -2.76 -14.53
CA THR A 90 14.45 -2.59 -15.57
C THR A 90 13.04 -2.55 -14.98
N MET A 91 12.74 -3.37 -13.95
CA MET A 91 11.44 -3.34 -13.29
C MET A 91 11.19 -2.03 -12.52
N LYS A 92 12.24 -1.42 -11.95
CA LYS A 92 12.14 -0.10 -11.33
C LYS A 92 11.90 0.96 -12.40
N GLU A 93 12.70 0.96 -13.47
CA GLU A 93 12.60 1.91 -14.57
C GLU A 93 11.21 1.90 -15.22
N THR A 94 10.66 0.71 -15.54
CA THR A 94 9.30 0.59 -16.09
C THR A 94 8.26 1.18 -15.15
N LYS A 95 8.36 0.94 -13.84
CA LYS A 95 7.40 1.48 -12.87
C LYS A 95 7.55 2.97 -12.66
N CYS A 96 8.78 3.47 -12.61
CA CYS A 96 9.02 4.90 -12.57
C CYS A 96 8.41 5.58 -13.80
N ALA A 97 8.61 5.01 -15.01
CA ALA A 97 8.01 5.53 -16.23
C ALA A 97 6.47 5.48 -16.23
N GLU A 98 5.86 4.40 -15.72
CA GLU A 98 4.41 4.30 -15.54
C GLU A 98 3.87 5.36 -14.56
N ILE A 99 4.58 5.59 -13.45
CA ILE A 99 4.23 6.61 -12.45
C ILE A 99 4.36 8.02 -13.05
N GLU A 100 5.44 8.29 -13.78
CA GLU A 100 5.66 9.57 -14.46
C GLU A 100 4.59 9.84 -15.54
N ALA A 101 4.19 8.82 -16.29
CA ALA A 101 3.12 8.94 -17.29
C ALA A 101 1.77 9.33 -16.65
N VAL A 102 1.44 8.78 -15.47
CA VAL A 102 0.24 9.17 -14.70
C VAL A 102 0.39 10.58 -14.11
N LYS A 103 1.58 10.93 -13.61
CA LYS A 103 1.86 12.25 -13.04
C LYS A 103 1.71 13.37 -14.07
N ASN A 104 2.16 13.14 -15.31
CA ASN A 104 2.05 14.11 -16.40
C ASN A 104 0.61 14.33 -16.91
N GLN A 105 -0.33 13.43 -16.58
CA GLN A 105 -1.76 13.62 -16.83
C GLN A 105 -2.47 14.42 -15.72
N CYS A 106 -1.83 14.59 -14.56
CA CYS A 106 -2.35 15.42 -13.48
C CYS A 106 -1.98 16.88 -13.75
N HIS A 107 -2.76 17.50 -14.63
CA HIS A 107 -2.65 18.92 -15.02
C HIS A 107 -2.65 19.87 -13.82
N ASP A 108 -2.11 21.08 -14.04
CA ASP A 108 -2.21 22.28 -13.19
C ASP A 108 -3.65 22.49 -12.69
N ILE A 109 -3.98 21.90 -11.54
CA ILE A 109 -5.24 22.19 -10.87
C ILE A 109 -5.10 23.60 -10.32
N ASN A 110 -5.94 24.51 -10.81
CA ASN A 110 -6.03 25.87 -10.29
C ASN A 110 -6.17 25.82 -8.75
N LYS A 111 -5.31 26.55 -8.05
CA LYS A 111 -5.25 26.64 -6.59
C LYS A 111 -6.64 26.86 -5.95
N ASP A 112 -7.42 27.78 -6.50
CA ASP A 112 -8.75 28.13 -5.98
C ASP A 112 -9.75 26.98 -6.13
N VAL A 113 -9.61 26.21 -7.23
CA VAL A 113 -10.42 25.02 -7.48
C VAL A 113 -10.05 23.92 -6.49
N ALA A 114 -8.75 23.68 -6.26
CA ALA A 114 -8.28 22.70 -5.29
C ALA A 114 -8.79 23.02 -3.88
N LEU A 115 -8.65 24.25 -3.42
CA LEU A 115 -9.13 24.69 -2.10
C LEU A 115 -10.64 24.50 -1.94
N ARG A 116 -11.42 24.83 -2.97
CA ARG A 116 -12.87 24.64 -2.97
C ARG A 116 -13.28 23.18 -2.85
N TYR A 117 -12.50 22.25 -3.41
CA TYR A 117 -12.80 20.81 -3.28
C TYR A 117 -12.30 20.25 -1.96
N ILE A 118 -11.14 20.69 -1.46
CA ILE A 118 -10.64 20.31 -0.14
C ILE A 118 -11.63 20.73 0.95
N SER A 119 -12.18 21.95 0.88
CA SER A 119 -13.19 22.39 1.87
C SER A 119 -14.52 21.62 1.79
N LYS A 120 -14.83 21.04 0.63
CA LYS A 120 -16.06 20.25 0.41
C LYS A 120 -15.88 18.74 0.60
N ILE A 121 -14.64 18.26 0.73
CA ILE A 121 -14.35 16.83 0.72
C ILE A 121 -15.08 16.10 1.85
N ALA A 122 -15.12 16.68 3.05
CA ALA A 122 -15.83 16.12 4.19
C ALA A 122 -17.33 15.97 3.90
N THR A 123 -17.96 16.98 3.29
CA THR A 123 -19.39 16.94 2.93
C THR A 123 -19.66 15.87 1.88
N ILE A 124 -18.84 15.79 0.82
CA ILE A 124 -19.00 14.81 -0.26
C ILE A 124 -18.85 13.38 0.29
N LEU A 125 -17.80 13.13 1.09
CA LEU A 125 -17.57 11.82 1.69
C LEU A 125 -18.67 11.44 2.67
N THR A 126 -19.20 12.41 3.42
CA THR A 126 -20.33 12.17 4.34
C THR A 126 -21.56 11.72 3.60
N GLN A 127 -21.97 12.40 2.53
CA GLN A 127 -23.15 12.01 1.75
C GLN A 127 -23.00 10.58 1.20
N PHE A 128 -21.88 10.32 0.53
CA PHE A 128 -21.63 9.03 -0.11
C PHE A 128 -21.53 7.85 0.88
N PHE A 129 -20.70 7.98 1.92
CA PHE A 129 -20.48 6.87 2.84
C PHE A 129 -21.62 6.67 3.83
N LYS A 130 -22.40 7.71 4.15
CA LYS A 130 -23.59 7.56 4.98
C LYS A 130 -24.67 6.74 4.27
N GLU A 131 -24.95 7.03 3.01
CA GLU A 131 -25.89 6.23 2.20
C GLU A 131 -25.44 4.77 2.10
N LEU A 132 -24.14 4.54 1.82
CA LEU A 132 -23.59 3.18 1.80
C LEU A 132 -23.70 2.47 3.14
N HIS A 133 -23.41 3.16 4.24
CA HIS A 133 -23.53 2.61 5.58
C HIS A 133 -24.97 2.17 5.87
N GLU A 134 -25.96 3.02 5.57
CA GLU A 134 -27.38 2.72 5.76
C GLU A 134 -27.85 1.54 4.90
N MET A 135 -27.34 1.42 3.67
CA MET A 135 -27.73 0.33 2.75
C MET A 135 -27.07 -1.02 3.04
N THR A 136 -25.84 -1.00 3.59
CA THR A 136 -25.00 -2.21 3.68
C THR A 136 -24.67 -2.63 5.11
N ASP A 137 -24.93 -1.76 6.09
CA ASP A 137 -24.46 -1.88 7.47
C ASP A 137 -22.93 -1.97 7.59
N TRP A 138 -22.19 -1.51 6.57
CA TRP A 138 -20.73 -1.46 6.61
C TRP A 138 -20.27 -0.16 7.26
N VAL A 139 -19.17 -0.25 8.01
CA VAL A 139 -18.50 0.92 8.59
C VAL A 139 -17.28 1.29 7.75
N PHE A 140 -17.04 2.59 7.58
CA PHE A 140 -15.99 3.09 6.69
C PHE A 140 -15.00 3.96 7.45
N THR A 141 -13.73 3.86 7.06
CA THR A 141 -12.68 4.77 7.47
C THR A 141 -11.87 5.14 6.24
N VAL A 142 -11.70 6.44 6.01
CA VAL A 142 -10.94 7.00 4.89
C VAL A 142 -9.78 7.78 5.48
N LEU A 143 -8.56 7.44 5.06
CA LEU A 143 -7.36 8.24 5.30
C LEU A 143 -7.06 9.01 4.02
N MET A 144 -6.83 10.30 4.15
CA MET A 144 -6.53 11.19 3.03
C MET A 144 -5.46 12.20 3.43
N GLY A 145 -4.64 12.62 2.47
CA GLY A 145 -3.67 13.67 2.72
C GLY A 145 -3.00 14.16 1.45
N GLY A 146 -2.47 15.37 1.50
CA GLY A 146 -1.77 15.99 0.40
C GLY A 146 -1.32 17.42 0.71
N PRO A 147 -0.62 18.08 -0.24
CA PRO A 147 -0.15 19.45 -0.05
C PRO A 147 -1.33 20.41 0.08
N HIS A 148 -1.37 21.18 1.17
CA HIS A 148 -2.38 22.22 1.33
C HIS A 148 -2.02 23.44 0.46
N PRO A 149 -2.93 23.91 -0.42
CA PRO A 149 -2.60 24.96 -1.38
C PRO A 149 -2.23 26.31 -0.73
N ASP A 150 -2.77 26.61 0.45
CA ASP A 150 -2.48 27.87 1.18
C ASP A 150 -1.34 27.81 2.19
N MET A 151 -0.94 26.62 2.65
CA MET A 151 0.08 26.49 3.70
C MET A 151 1.47 26.24 3.10
N GLY A 152 1.81 26.91 1.99
CA GLY A 152 3.13 26.75 1.37
C GLY A 152 3.46 25.30 0.98
N ARG A 153 2.45 24.50 0.58
CA ARG A 153 2.57 23.06 0.28
C ARG A 153 2.93 22.16 1.48
N VAL A 154 2.73 22.63 2.72
CA VAL A 154 2.73 21.75 3.90
C VAL A 154 1.71 20.64 3.70
N LEU A 155 2.11 19.41 4.06
CA LEU A 155 1.23 18.25 3.97
C LEU A 155 0.15 18.36 5.03
N ASP A 156 -1.10 18.29 4.59
CA ASP A 156 -2.26 18.13 5.45
C ASP A 156 -2.75 16.69 5.35
N VAL A 157 -3.04 16.08 6.50
CA VAL A 157 -3.43 14.68 6.61
C VAL A 157 -4.63 14.59 7.54
N SER A 158 -5.68 13.95 7.06
CA SER A 158 -6.97 13.86 7.74
C SER A 158 -7.54 12.45 7.66
N SER A 159 -8.36 12.10 8.65
CA SER A 159 -9.16 10.87 8.65
C SER A 159 -10.64 11.18 8.72
N PHE A 160 -11.43 10.38 8.01
CA PHE A 160 -12.89 10.48 7.97
C PHE A 160 -13.50 9.13 8.31
N HIS A 161 -14.53 9.11 9.15
CA HIS A 161 -15.13 7.88 9.68
C HIS A 161 -16.64 7.91 9.53
N VAL A 162 -17.22 6.78 9.10
CA VAL A 162 -18.68 6.56 9.08
C VAL A 162 -19.00 5.26 9.78
N GLY A 163 -20.01 5.33 10.65
CA GLY A 163 -20.40 4.26 11.56
C GLY A 163 -19.72 4.40 12.93
N THR A 164 -20.39 3.88 13.94
CA THR A 164 -19.96 3.94 15.33
C THR A 164 -20.06 2.57 16.00
N THR A 165 -19.25 2.35 17.04
CA THR A 165 -19.47 1.24 17.96
C THR A 165 -20.84 1.35 18.64
N LYS A 166 -21.27 0.29 19.35
CA LYS A 166 -22.49 0.32 20.19
C LYS A 166 -22.48 1.42 21.26
N LEU A 167 -21.30 1.93 21.61
CA LEU A 167 -21.11 3.02 22.56
C LEU A 167 -20.99 4.40 21.88
N GLY A 168 -21.22 4.49 20.57
CA GLY A 168 -21.14 5.74 19.82
C GLY A 168 -19.73 6.17 19.41
N ASN A 169 -18.68 5.42 19.77
CA ASN A 169 -17.31 5.78 19.42
C ASN A 169 -17.01 5.52 17.93
N TRP A 170 -16.33 6.46 17.27
CA TRP A 170 -15.72 6.25 15.95
C TRP A 170 -14.47 5.38 16.04
N PHE A 171 -13.96 4.91 14.90
CA PHE A 171 -12.75 4.09 14.87
C PHE A 171 -11.53 4.78 15.50
N SER A 172 -11.34 6.08 15.25
CA SER A 172 -10.25 6.85 15.84
C SER A 172 -10.31 6.96 17.37
N GLN A 173 -11.51 6.87 17.95
CA GLN A 173 -11.75 6.91 19.40
C GLN A 173 -11.68 5.51 20.01
N ALA A 174 -12.19 4.50 19.31
CA ALA A 174 -12.22 3.12 19.77
C ALA A 174 -10.87 2.42 19.63
N TYR A 175 -9.99 2.87 18.74
CA TYR A 175 -8.66 2.31 18.53
C TYR A 175 -7.60 3.07 19.33
N PRO A 176 -6.98 2.45 20.35
CA PRO A 176 -5.97 3.11 21.17
C PRO A 176 -4.80 3.62 20.33
N HIS A 177 -4.34 4.83 20.66
CA HIS A 177 -3.21 5.47 19.98
C HIS A 177 -3.39 5.60 18.47
N PHE A 178 -4.62 5.77 17.97
CA PHE A 178 -4.91 5.92 16.54
C PHE A 178 -4.01 6.94 15.83
N SER A 179 -3.77 8.10 16.44
CA SER A 179 -2.87 9.11 15.88
C SER A 179 -1.45 8.55 15.66
N GLN A 180 -0.88 7.85 16.64
CA GLN A 180 0.50 7.33 16.58
C GLN A 180 0.61 6.09 15.68
N ASN A 181 -0.39 5.21 15.73
CA ASN A 181 -0.32 3.90 15.07
C ASN A 181 -0.89 3.90 13.65
N VAL A 182 -1.72 4.90 13.29
CA VAL A 182 -2.37 4.99 11.98
C VAL A 182 -1.99 6.28 11.28
N MET A 183 -2.21 7.44 11.93
CA MET A 183 -2.00 8.73 11.26
C MET A 183 -0.52 9.03 11.00
N VAL A 184 0.39 8.71 11.93
CA VAL A 184 1.84 8.92 11.72
C VAL A 184 2.38 8.05 10.57
N PRO A 185 2.16 6.71 10.53
CA PRO A 185 2.60 5.90 9.39
C PRO A 185 1.98 6.34 8.07
N TYR A 186 0.71 6.75 8.08
CA TYR A 186 0.07 7.26 6.88
C TYR A 186 0.69 8.61 6.44
N THR A 187 1.03 9.50 7.38
CA THR A 187 1.74 10.75 7.08
C THR A 187 3.11 10.47 6.46
N GLN A 188 3.88 9.51 7.00
CA GLN A 188 5.15 9.09 6.42
C GLN A 188 4.99 8.53 5.00
N PHE A 189 3.92 7.79 4.75
CA PHE A 189 3.59 7.34 3.39
C PHE A 189 3.32 8.53 2.45
N ILE A 190 2.53 9.53 2.89
CA ILE A 190 2.26 10.75 2.12
C ILE A 190 3.55 11.55 1.88
N GLU A 191 4.43 11.66 2.87
CA GLU A 191 5.76 12.26 2.72
C GLU A 191 6.56 11.56 1.62
N CYS A 192 6.58 10.23 1.57
CA CYS A 192 7.22 9.50 0.48
C CYS A 192 6.60 9.85 -0.89
N VAL A 193 5.27 9.91 -0.99
CA VAL A 193 4.56 10.24 -2.24
C VAL A 193 4.90 11.64 -2.75
N PHE A 194 5.00 12.64 -1.86
CA PHE A 194 5.24 14.03 -2.24
C PHE A 194 6.72 14.47 -2.12
N SER A 195 7.61 13.65 -1.55
CA SER A 195 9.04 13.95 -1.41
C SER A 195 9.73 14.13 -2.77
N GLU A 196 9.39 13.32 -3.78
CA GLU A 196 9.92 13.46 -5.15
C GLU A 196 9.32 14.66 -5.90
N ALA A 197 8.07 15.05 -5.60
CA ALA A 197 7.48 16.28 -6.13
C ALA A 197 8.08 17.54 -5.47
N ALA A 198 8.56 17.43 -4.24
CA ALA A 198 9.24 18.50 -3.53
C ALA A 198 10.67 18.73 -4.04
N THR A 199 11.42 17.71 -4.46
CA THR A 199 12.82 17.88 -4.92
C THR A 199 12.96 18.78 -6.15
N LEU A 200 11.95 18.81 -7.04
CA LEU A 200 11.92 19.72 -8.20
C LEU A 200 11.64 21.19 -7.84
N LEU A 201 11.11 21.47 -6.65
CA LEU A 201 10.75 22.83 -6.19
C LEU A 201 11.57 23.32 -4.99
N ARG A 202 12.22 22.42 -4.26
CA ARG A 202 13.12 22.73 -3.12
C ARG A 202 14.43 23.41 -3.54
N GLY A 203 14.60 23.69 -4.83
CA GLY A 203 15.62 24.61 -5.34
C GLY A 203 15.26 26.09 -5.23
N LYS A 204 14.04 26.45 -4.76
CA LYS A 204 13.64 27.86 -4.70
C LYS A 204 13.35 28.46 -3.33
N ASP A 205 12.76 27.76 -2.36
CA ASP A 205 12.36 28.46 -1.12
C ASP A 205 12.59 27.63 0.15
N LEU A 206 13.67 27.98 0.87
CA LEU A 206 13.88 27.66 2.28
C LEU A 206 13.26 28.78 3.12
N LEU A 207 12.39 28.47 4.10
CA LEU A 207 12.40 29.03 5.46
C LEU A 207 11.43 28.27 6.40
N PRO A 208 11.63 28.29 7.74
CA PRO A 208 11.19 27.24 8.65
C PRO A 208 9.96 27.58 9.51
N GLY A 209 9.23 26.51 9.87
CA GLY A 209 8.46 26.42 11.11
C GLY A 209 6.98 26.73 11.00
N SER A 210 6.12 25.73 11.22
CA SER A 210 5.08 25.79 12.26
C SER A 210 4.33 24.45 12.41
N THR A 211 3.83 24.28 13.62
CA THR A 211 3.26 23.14 14.35
C THR A 211 1.97 22.51 13.79
N MET A 212 1.81 21.22 14.12
CA MET A 212 0.65 20.37 13.87
C MET A 212 -0.63 20.79 14.61
N SER A 213 -1.78 20.50 13.99
CA SER A 213 -2.96 19.81 14.56
C SER A 213 -4.28 20.47 14.15
N SER A 214 -5.15 19.72 13.46
CA SER A 214 -6.59 19.96 13.45
C SER A 214 -7.34 18.64 13.31
N THR A 215 -8.06 18.25 14.36
CA THR A 215 -9.07 17.20 14.33
C THR A 215 -10.41 17.87 14.09
N LEU A 216 -10.97 17.73 12.88
CA LEU A 216 -12.34 18.13 12.61
C LEU A 216 -13.28 17.04 13.15
N ALA A 217 -13.74 17.20 14.39
CA ALA A 217 -14.87 16.48 14.93
C ALA A 217 -16.15 17.23 14.54
N ILE A 218 -16.91 16.69 13.60
CA ILE A 218 -18.29 17.14 13.35
C ILE A 218 -19.18 16.36 14.31
N THR A 219 -19.79 17.07 15.27
CA THR A 219 -20.89 16.57 16.11
C THR A 219 -22.19 17.26 15.65
N PRO A 220 -23.36 16.64 15.92
CA PRO A 220 -24.47 16.48 14.99
C PRO A 220 -25.22 17.77 14.59
#